data_AF-U6KMF8-F1
#
_entry.id   AF-U6KMF8-F1
#
_cell.length_a   1.000
_cell.length_b   1.000
_cell.length_c   1.000
_cell.angle_alpha   90.00
_cell.angle_beta   90.00
_cell.angle_gamma   90.00
#
_symmetry.space_group_name_H-M   'P 1'
#
loop_
_entity.id
_entity.type
_entity.pdbx_description
1 polymer ?
#
loop_
_entity_poly.entity_id
_entity_poly.type
_entity_poly.pdbx_seq_one_letter_code
_entity_poly.pdbx_strand_id
1 'polypeptide(L)'
;MSGERLKETTAEMDALMERLQTNAQNVNRLVPQRTELQAVANELTAAAEDAIVYKMIGPVLVRQSKSEALQTVNKRLDYVQRELSKPVKLHSSSSSSSSSRARHIAAAAAETDAGAPGEHVTQQQQQQHQNKPRSSSSRTVHTAATAAEQVSSSSSGRTSQQQQQQQQQQH
;
A
#
# COMPACT_ATOMS: atom_id res chain seq x y z
N MET A 1 -31.36 10.89 -9.46
CA MET A 1 -31.04 10.74 -8.02
C MET A 1 -29.91 9.75 -7.78
N SER A 2 -30.12 8.42 -7.82
CA SER A 2 -29.07 7.42 -7.49
C SER A 2 -27.82 7.50 -8.38
N GLY A 3 -27.99 7.43 -9.70
CA GLY A 3 -26.86 7.46 -10.66
C GLY A 3 -26.08 8.79 -10.71
N GLU A 4 -26.61 9.86 -10.14
CA GLU A 4 -25.92 11.17 -10.08
C GLU A 4 -25.01 11.25 -8.86
N ARG A 5 -25.50 10.81 -7.68
CA ARG A 5 -24.66 10.57 -6.50
C ARG A 5 -23.54 9.58 -6.78
N LEU A 6 -23.80 8.50 -7.53
CA LEU A 6 -22.76 7.54 -7.89
C LEU A 6 -21.61 8.22 -8.64
N LYS A 7 -21.92 8.99 -9.71
CA LYS A 7 -20.92 9.75 -10.48
C LYS A 7 -20.13 10.74 -9.62
N GLU A 8 -20.81 11.49 -8.76
CA GLU A 8 -20.19 12.42 -7.81
C GLU A 8 -19.21 11.69 -6.87
N THR A 9 -19.65 10.60 -6.24
CA THR A 9 -18.80 9.82 -5.33
C THR A 9 -17.62 9.14 -6.01
N THR A 10 -17.76 8.71 -7.27
CA THR A 10 -16.63 8.17 -8.05
C THR A 10 -15.61 9.26 -8.36
N ALA A 11 -16.05 10.43 -8.83
CA ALA A 11 -15.17 11.55 -9.13
C ALA A 11 -14.41 12.07 -7.89
N GLU A 12 -15.06 12.09 -6.72
CA GLU A 12 -14.38 12.37 -5.44
C GLU A 12 -13.31 11.32 -5.11
N MET A 13 -13.55 10.04 -5.45
CA MET A 13 -12.61 8.94 -5.21
C MET A 13 -11.39 9.05 -6.13
N ASP A 14 -11.60 9.29 -7.42
CA ASP A 14 -10.51 9.49 -8.39
C ASP A 14 -9.61 10.66 -7.98
N ALA A 15 -10.20 11.78 -7.58
CA ALA A 15 -9.48 12.94 -7.04
C ALA A 15 -8.74 12.64 -5.72
N LEU A 16 -9.24 11.71 -4.88
CA LEU A 16 -8.52 11.24 -3.70
C LEU A 16 -7.32 10.37 -4.09
N MET A 17 -7.48 9.45 -5.04
CA MET A 17 -6.40 8.58 -5.53
C MET A 17 -5.25 9.40 -6.12
N GLU A 18 -5.56 10.38 -6.98
CA GLU A 18 -4.57 11.29 -7.56
C GLU A 18 -3.79 12.02 -6.45
N ARG A 19 -4.48 12.62 -5.47
CA ARG A 19 -3.85 13.32 -4.34
C ARG A 19 -2.96 12.41 -3.50
N LEU A 20 -3.33 11.14 -3.31
CA LEU A 20 -2.49 10.17 -2.61
C LEU A 20 -1.23 9.83 -3.43
N GLN A 21 -1.35 9.67 -4.75
CA GLN A 21 -0.23 9.40 -5.64
C GLN A 21 0.76 10.59 -5.72
N THR A 22 0.27 11.82 -5.86
CA THR A 22 1.12 13.03 -5.81
C THR A 22 1.82 13.16 -4.45
N ASN A 23 1.13 12.87 -3.34
CA ASN A 23 1.73 12.89 -2.01
C ASN A 23 2.82 11.83 -1.83
N ALA A 24 2.64 10.61 -2.35
CA ALA A 24 3.68 9.58 -2.32
C ALA A 24 4.94 10.01 -3.10
N GLN A 25 4.76 10.60 -4.30
CA GLN A 25 5.87 11.17 -5.07
C GLN A 25 6.58 12.31 -4.32
N ASN A 26 5.83 13.17 -3.62
CA ASN A 26 6.40 14.24 -2.80
C ASN A 26 7.19 13.70 -1.60
N VAL A 27 6.70 12.69 -0.89
CA VAL A 27 7.43 12.03 0.21
C VAL A 27 8.75 11.46 -0.29
N ASN A 28 8.73 10.71 -1.40
CA ASN A 28 9.93 10.12 -1.99
C ASN A 28 10.99 11.18 -2.38
N ARG A 29 10.57 12.39 -2.76
CA ARG A 29 11.46 13.52 -3.09
C ARG A 29 11.94 14.33 -1.88
N LEU A 30 11.13 14.40 -0.81
CA LEU A 30 11.39 15.25 0.35
C LEU A 30 12.14 14.54 1.48
N VAL A 31 12.00 13.22 1.63
CA VAL A 31 12.73 12.46 2.65
C VAL A 31 14.27 12.53 2.46
N PRO A 32 14.84 12.35 1.25
CA PRO A 32 16.28 12.51 1.03
C PRO A 32 16.76 13.93 1.38
N GLN A 33 16.05 14.95 0.87
CA GLN A 33 16.36 16.36 1.17
C GLN A 33 16.33 16.66 2.67
N ARG A 34 15.38 16.08 3.44
CA ARG A 34 15.34 16.24 4.89
C ARG A 34 16.60 15.68 5.54
N THR A 35 17.02 14.48 5.14
CA THR A 35 18.21 13.81 5.70
C THR A 35 19.49 14.57 5.35
N GLU A 36 19.64 15.02 4.11
CA GLU A 36 20.77 15.88 3.69
C GLU A 36 20.83 17.18 4.49
N LEU A 37 19.70 17.88 4.64
CA LEU A 37 19.63 19.12 5.42
C LEU A 37 19.89 18.89 6.91
N GLN A 38 19.48 17.75 7.48
CA GLN A 38 19.80 17.37 8.85
C GLN A 38 21.30 17.11 9.02
N ALA A 39 21.95 16.41 8.09
CA ALA A 39 23.39 16.20 8.11
C ALA A 39 24.16 17.54 8.05
N VAL A 40 23.83 18.39 7.07
CA VAL A 40 24.47 19.72 6.92
C VAL A 40 24.21 20.63 8.13
N ALA A 41 23.01 20.61 8.72
CA ALA A 41 22.73 21.37 9.94
C ALA A 41 23.59 20.90 11.12
N ASN A 42 23.77 19.58 11.28
CA ASN A 42 24.60 19.00 12.33
C ASN A 42 26.09 19.35 12.11
N GLU A 43 26.60 19.22 10.89
CA GLU A 43 27.98 19.58 10.51
C GLU A 43 28.26 21.06 10.75
N LEU A 44 27.37 21.96 10.28
CA LEU A 44 27.49 23.40 10.51
C LEU A 44 27.44 23.74 12.01
N THR A 45 26.61 23.04 12.80
CA THR A 45 26.54 23.24 14.25
C THR A 45 27.84 22.82 14.92
N ALA A 46 28.39 21.66 14.55
CA ALA A 46 29.62 21.08 15.10
C ALA A 46 30.92 21.77 14.65
N ALA A 47 30.90 22.52 13.54
CA ALA A 47 32.04 23.32 13.10
C ALA A 47 32.47 24.37 14.16
N ALA A 48 33.72 24.84 14.12
CA ALA A 48 34.19 25.91 15.01
C ALA A 48 33.38 27.22 14.84
N GLU A 49 33.46 28.14 15.81
CA GLU A 49 32.74 29.43 15.73
C GLU A 49 33.32 30.36 14.67
N ASP A 50 34.64 30.29 14.45
CA ASP A 50 35.39 31.03 13.43
C ASP A 50 35.44 30.32 12.06
N ALA A 51 34.77 29.17 11.94
CA ALA A 51 34.76 28.37 10.71
C ALA A 51 34.25 29.16 9.49
N ILE A 52 35.04 29.16 8.42
CA ILE A 52 34.69 29.87 7.19
C ILE A 52 33.77 29.00 6.34
N VAL A 53 32.53 29.44 6.16
CA VAL A 53 31.54 28.76 5.31
C VAL A 53 31.53 29.37 3.91
N TYR A 54 31.41 28.51 2.89
CA TYR A 54 31.23 28.92 1.50
C TYR A 54 29.98 28.27 0.91
N LYS A 55 29.21 29.06 0.18
CA LYS A 55 28.02 28.62 -0.56
C LYS A 55 28.31 28.61 -2.05
N MET A 56 28.08 27.48 -2.71
CA MET A 56 28.19 27.37 -4.16
C MET A 56 26.96 27.99 -4.85
N ILE A 57 27.21 28.89 -5.80
CA ILE A 57 26.20 29.57 -6.63
C ILE A 57 26.72 29.52 -8.07
N GLY A 58 26.15 28.63 -8.88
CA GLY A 58 26.68 28.35 -10.22
C GLY A 58 28.14 27.86 -10.13
N PRO A 59 29.07 28.39 -10.95
CA PRO A 59 30.49 28.02 -10.90
C PRO A 59 31.30 28.75 -9.81
N VAL A 60 30.66 29.49 -8.89
CA VAL A 60 31.35 30.38 -7.94
C VAL A 60 31.06 29.98 -6.48
N LEU A 61 32.08 30.08 -5.62
CA LEU A 61 31.95 29.98 -4.16
C LEU A 61 31.84 31.38 -3.55
N VAL A 62 30.74 31.64 -2.83
CA VAL A 62 30.50 32.89 -2.11
C VAL A 62 30.70 32.66 -0.61
N ARG A 63 31.50 33.50 0.05
CA ARG A 63 31.72 33.41 1.50
C ARG A 63 30.42 33.76 2.24
N GLN A 64 30.04 32.94 3.21
CA GLN A 64 28.83 33.10 4.03
C GLN A 64 29.21 32.97 5.51
N SER A 65 28.44 33.58 6.41
CA SER A 65 28.63 33.35 7.86
C SER A 65 28.01 32.02 8.28
N LYS A 66 28.59 31.36 9.31
CA LYS A 66 28.05 30.12 9.89
C LYS A 66 26.60 30.28 10.36
N SER A 67 26.26 31.41 10.99
CA SER A 67 24.90 31.68 11.49
C SER A 67 23.87 31.84 10.36
N GLU A 68 24.22 32.54 9.27
CA GLU A 68 23.36 32.71 8.10
C GLU A 68 23.18 31.41 7.31
N ALA A 69 24.25 30.60 7.20
CA ALA A 69 24.19 29.25 6.63
C ALA A 69 23.23 28.35 7.45
N LEU A 70 23.41 28.29 8.77
CA LEU A 70 22.50 27.57 9.68
C LEU A 70 21.05 28.06 9.56
N GLN A 71 20.83 29.38 9.56
CA GLN A 71 19.48 29.93 9.43
C GLN A 71 18.83 29.54 8.09
N THR A 72 19.61 29.51 7.01
CA THR A 72 19.14 29.09 5.68
C THR A 72 18.78 27.60 5.64
N VAL A 73 19.64 26.74 6.18
CA VAL A 73 19.43 25.29 6.24
C VAL A 73 18.22 24.97 7.12
N ASN A 74 18.10 25.57 8.31
CA ASN A 74 16.99 25.36 9.22
C ASN A 74 15.65 25.82 8.62
N LYS A 75 15.58 27.01 8.00
CA LYS A 75 14.37 27.46 7.29
C LYS A 75 13.90 26.48 6.21
N ARG A 76 14.84 25.86 5.48
CA ARG A 76 14.52 24.84 4.46
C ARG A 76 14.10 23.52 5.10
N LEU A 77 14.74 23.11 6.18
CA LEU A 77 14.42 21.92 6.96
C LEU A 77 13.00 22.01 7.57
N ASP A 78 12.63 23.15 8.16
CA ASP A 78 11.28 23.43 8.67
C ASP A 78 10.22 23.33 7.57
N TYR A 79 10.51 23.88 6.39
CA TYR A 79 9.64 23.76 5.23
C TYR A 79 9.47 22.29 4.81
N VAL A 80 10.57 21.55 4.63
CA VAL A 80 10.54 20.14 4.23
C VAL A 80 9.79 19.28 5.25
N GLN A 81 9.99 19.49 6.56
CA GLN A 81 9.24 18.81 7.61
C GLN A 81 7.74 19.13 7.56
N ARG A 82 7.39 20.41 7.35
CA ARG A 82 5.98 20.84 7.22
C ARG A 82 5.30 20.17 6.03
N GLU A 83 5.95 20.11 4.88
CA GLU A 83 5.44 19.42 3.70
C GLU A 83 5.29 17.91 3.92
N LEU A 84 6.28 17.26 4.54
CA LEU A 84 6.21 15.84 4.92
C LEU A 84 5.08 15.53 5.93
N SER A 85 4.62 16.52 6.71
CA SER A 85 3.47 16.35 7.62
C SER A 85 2.10 16.38 6.92
N LYS A 86 2.00 16.94 5.69
CA LYS A 86 0.72 17.08 4.97
C LYS A 86 0.11 15.72 4.58
N PRO A 87 0.87 14.76 3.98
CA PRO A 87 0.34 13.42 3.67
C PRO A 87 -0.19 12.68 4.91
N VAL A 88 0.48 12.81 6.06
CA VAL A 88 0.07 12.14 7.31
C VAL A 88 -1.30 12.66 7.78
N LYS A 89 -1.49 13.99 7.76
CA LYS A 89 -2.78 14.64 8.08
C LYS A 89 -3.88 14.27 7.09
N LEU A 90 -3.54 14.09 5.82
CA LEU A 90 -4.50 13.63 4.81
C LEU A 90 -4.90 12.16 5.06
N HIS A 91 -3.97 11.28 5.42
CA HIS A 91 -4.27 9.87 5.72
C HIS A 91 -5.13 9.70 6.99
N SER A 92 -4.89 10.49 8.04
CA SER A 92 -5.70 10.44 9.26
C SER A 92 -7.13 10.95 9.05
N SER A 93 -7.34 11.91 8.15
CA SER A 93 -8.67 12.46 7.81
C SER A 93 -9.37 11.66 6.70
N SER A 94 -8.62 11.03 5.79
CA SER A 94 -9.19 10.19 4.75
C SER A 94 -9.59 8.81 5.26
N SER A 95 -8.81 8.16 6.13
CA SER A 95 -9.09 6.78 6.60
C SER A 95 -10.42 6.64 7.34
N SER A 96 -10.83 7.65 8.12
CA SER A 96 -12.15 7.72 8.76
C SER A 96 -13.31 7.96 7.78
N SER A 97 -13.04 8.58 6.62
CA SER A 97 -14.04 9.02 5.64
C SER A 97 -14.13 8.13 4.40
N SER A 98 -13.08 7.37 4.07
CA SER A 98 -12.99 6.53 2.87
C SER A 98 -13.67 5.17 3.05
N SER A 99 -13.62 4.61 4.27
CA SER A 99 -14.32 3.35 4.60
C SER A 99 -15.85 3.46 4.46
N SER A 100 -16.43 4.62 4.74
CA SER A 100 -17.85 4.90 4.52
C SER A 100 -18.16 5.19 3.04
N ARG A 101 -17.37 6.02 2.36
CA ARG A 101 -17.57 6.33 0.93
C ARG A 101 -17.44 5.10 0.02
N ALA A 102 -16.43 4.25 0.23
CA ALA A 102 -16.26 3.01 -0.53
C ALA A 102 -17.46 2.05 -0.34
N ARG A 103 -18.05 2.02 0.87
CA ARG A 103 -19.28 1.26 1.14
C ARG A 103 -20.49 1.85 0.42
N HIS A 104 -20.62 3.18 0.31
CA HIS A 104 -21.70 3.80 -0.45
C HIS A 104 -21.61 3.52 -1.96
N ILE A 105 -20.41 3.55 -2.54
CA ILE A 105 -20.21 3.21 -3.96
C ILE A 105 -20.58 1.73 -4.22
N ALA A 106 -20.12 0.81 -3.38
CA ALA A 106 -20.44 -0.62 -3.50
C ALA A 106 -21.94 -0.91 -3.35
N ALA A 107 -22.62 -0.27 -2.39
CA ALA A 107 -24.06 -0.42 -2.20
C ALA A 107 -24.86 0.15 -3.38
N ALA A 108 -24.53 1.36 -3.84
CA ALA A 108 -25.21 2.01 -4.96
C ALA A 108 -25.00 1.25 -6.29
N ALA A 109 -23.84 0.60 -6.49
CA ALA A 109 -23.59 -0.25 -7.64
C ALA A 109 -24.43 -1.55 -7.60
N ALA A 110 -24.60 -2.16 -6.42
CA ALA A 110 -25.45 -3.34 -6.26
C ALA A 110 -26.94 -3.04 -6.51
N GLU A 111 -27.42 -1.86 -6.13
CA GLU A 111 -28.80 -1.41 -6.42
C GLU A 111 -29.06 -1.19 -7.92
N THR A 112 -28.03 -0.90 -8.73
CA THR A 112 -28.18 -0.73 -10.19
C THR A 112 -28.21 -2.04 -10.99
N ASP A 113 -27.75 -3.17 -10.42
CA ASP A 113 -27.72 -4.47 -11.08
C ASP A 113 -29.04 -5.26 -10.90
N ALA A 114 -29.81 -4.97 -9.85
CA ALA A 114 -31.10 -5.60 -9.56
C ALA A 114 -32.26 -5.15 -10.48
N GLY A 115 -31.98 -4.45 -11.57
CA GLY A 115 -32.93 -3.63 -12.35
C GLY A 115 -33.03 -3.93 -13.85
N ALA A 116 -32.79 -5.16 -14.30
CA ALA A 116 -33.00 -5.58 -15.70
C ALA A 116 -33.85 -6.86 -15.80
N PRO A 117 -35.06 -6.82 -16.40
CA PRO A 117 -35.91 -8.00 -16.54
C PRO A 117 -35.46 -8.88 -17.71
N GLY A 118 -34.97 -10.09 -17.41
CA GLY A 118 -34.51 -11.08 -18.38
C GLY A 118 -35.07 -12.48 -18.15
N GLU A 119 -36.05 -12.84 -18.99
CA GLU A 119 -36.44 -14.20 -19.40
C GLU A 119 -36.98 -15.21 -18.37
N HIS A 120 -38.30 -15.41 -18.43
CA HIS A 120 -38.95 -16.65 -18.01
C HIS A 120 -38.47 -17.86 -18.84
N VAL A 121 -37.79 -18.83 -18.24
CA VAL A 121 -38.10 -20.26 -18.43
C VAL A 121 -37.98 -20.99 -17.09
N THR A 122 -39.08 -21.07 -16.34
CA THR A 122 -39.28 -22.18 -15.39
C THR A 122 -40.21 -23.17 -16.05
N GLN A 123 -39.67 -24.28 -16.55
CA GLN A 123 -40.49 -25.44 -16.93
C GLN A 123 -39.86 -26.73 -16.42
N GLN A 124 -40.23 -27.04 -15.18
CA GLN A 124 -40.42 -28.36 -14.60
C GLN A 124 -40.27 -29.55 -15.58
N GLN A 125 -39.19 -30.32 -15.41
CA GLN A 125 -39.27 -31.77 -15.62
C GLN A 125 -38.49 -32.50 -14.52
N GLN A 126 -39.26 -33.16 -13.66
CA GLN A 126 -38.78 -33.88 -12.48
C GLN A 126 -39.08 -35.37 -12.67
N GLN A 127 -38.03 -36.18 -12.85
CA GLN A 127 -37.93 -37.63 -12.55
C GLN A 127 -36.48 -38.05 -12.83
N GLN A 128 -35.70 -38.44 -11.82
CA GLN A 128 -35.55 -39.84 -11.35
C GLN A 128 -35.18 -40.78 -12.53
N HIS A 129 -34.02 -41.44 -12.54
CA HIS A 129 -33.61 -42.44 -11.54
C HIS A 129 -32.09 -42.50 -11.28
N GLN A 130 -31.74 -43.16 -10.17
CA GLN A 130 -30.37 -43.60 -9.89
C GLN A 130 -29.94 -44.71 -10.85
N ASN A 131 -28.71 -44.65 -11.39
CA ASN A 131 -27.82 -45.81 -11.37
C ASN A 131 -26.37 -45.44 -11.72
N LYS A 132 -25.45 -45.99 -10.93
CA LYS A 132 -24.01 -46.05 -11.19
C LYS A 132 -23.71 -47.46 -11.71
N PRO A 133 -22.83 -47.61 -12.72
CA PRO A 133 -21.61 -48.34 -12.43
C PRO A 133 -20.35 -47.65 -12.98
N ARG A 134 -19.20 -48.04 -12.40
CA ARG A 134 -17.85 -47.74 -12.93
C ARG A 134 -17.56 -48.64 -14.13
N SER A 135 -16.76 -48.19 -15.11
CA SER A 135 -15.50 -48.85 -15.49
C SER A 135 -14.74 -48.17 -16.66
N SER A 136 -13.41 -48.14 -16.55
CA SER A 136 -12.38 -48.27 -17.61
C SER A 136 -12.48 -47.48 -18.94
N SER A 137 -11.63 -46.46 -19.08
CA SER A 137 -10.45 -46.45 -19.98
C SER A 137 -9.63 -45.17 -19.72
N SER A 138 -8.45 -45.24 -19.09
CA SER A 138 -7.18 -45.66 -19.71
C SER A 138 -6.78 -44.80 -20.92
N ARG A 139 -6.08 -43.69 -20.66
CA ARG A 139 -5.03 -43.23 -21.58
C ARG A 139 -3.94 -42.45 -20.84
N THR A 140 -2.83 -43.14 -20.62
CA THR A 140 -1.53 -42.57 -20.24
C THR A 140 -1.03 -41.59 -21.30
N VAL A 141 -0.50 -40.43 -20.88
CA VAL A 141 0.56 -39.73 -21.60
C VAL A 141 1.65 -39.33 -20.61
N HIS A 142 2.89 -39.72 -20.90
CA HIS A 142 4.07 -39.43 -20.09
C HIS A 142 4.79 -38.17 -20.58
N THR A 143 5.33 -37.41 -19.62
CA THR A 143 6.63 -36.69 -19.66
C THR A 143 6.96 -35.71 -20.80
N ALA A 144 7.04 -34.43 -20.43
CA ALA A 144 8.25 -33.58 -20.56
C ALA A 144 8.15 -32.53 -19.43
N ALA A 145 9.02 -32.44 -18.42
CA ALA A 145 10.48 -32.26 -18.40
C ALA A 145 10.94 -30.87 -18.89
N THR A 146 11.28 -29.96 -17.95
CA THR A 146 12.50 -29.11 -17.93
C THR A 146 12.42 -28.00 -16.85
N ALA A 147 13.35 -28.01 -15.88
CA ALA A 147 13.85 -26.87 -15.04
C ALA A 147 12.81 -26.03 -14.20
N ALA A 148 13.13 -25.16 -13.24
CA ALA A 148 14.22 -24.96 -12.26
C ALA A 148 13.78 -23.82 -11.28
N GLU A 149 14.25 -23.66 -10.04
CA GLU A 149 14.90 -24.56 -9.07
C GLU A 149 14.84 -23.93 -7.63
N GLN A 150 15.06 -24.74 -6.57
CA GLN A 150 15.39 -24.42 -5.17
C GLN A 150 15.07 -23.03 -4.56
N VAL A 151 14.19 -23.02 -3.54
CA VAL A 151 14.48 -22.35 -2.24
C VAL A 151 14.00 -23.25 -1.10
N SER A 152 14.92 -23.66 -0.23
CA SER A 152 14.67 -24.58 0.89
C SER A 152 14.77 -23.84 2.23
N SER A 153 13.66 -23.72 2.98
CA SER A 153 13.70 -23.37 4.42
C SER A 153 12.35 -23.54 5.12
N SER A 154 12.00 -24.75 5.57
CA SER A 154 10.79 -25.02 6.38
C SER A 154 10.89 -26.33 7.17
N SER A 155 11.75 -26.38 8.20
CA SER A 155 11.88 -27.59 9.05
C SER A 155 12.39 -27.30 10.47
N SER A 156 11.65 -26.53 11.26
CA SER A 156 11.72 -26.55 12.75
C SER A 156 10.50 -25.84 13.34
N GLY A 157 9.69 -26.54 14.16
CA GLY A 157 8.65 -25.87 14.97
C GLY A 157 7.30 -26.59 15.19
N ARG A 158 6.96 -27.66 14.43
CA ARG A 158 5.63 -28.32 14.57
C ARG A 158 5.58 -29.59 15.41
N THR A 159 6.73 -30.19 15.76
CA THR A 159 6.76 -31.47 16.49
C THR A 159 6.48 -31.34 17.99
N SER A 160 6.73 -30.17 18.59
CA SER A 160 6.69 -29.99 20.05
C SER A 160 5.30 -30.01 20.68
N GLN A 161 4.25 -29.70 19.92
CA GLN A 161 2.90 -29.48 20.48
C GLN A 161 2.03 -30.74 20.50
N GLN A 162 2.33 -31.76 19.67
CA GLN A 162 1.53 -32.98 19.58
C GLN A 162 1.95 -34.06 20.60
N GLN A 163 3.16 -33.98 21.15
CA GLN A 163 3.67 -34.98 22.10
C GLN A 163 3.29 -34.68 23.56
N GLN A 164 2.94 -33.43 23.90
CA GLN A 164 2.56 -33.05 25.26
C GLN A 164 1.10 -33.39 25.60
N GLN A 165 0.25 -33.64 24.60
CA GLN A 165 -1.17 -33.94 24.80
C GLN A 165 -1.46 -35.44 25.05
N GLN A 166 -0.45 -36.32 24.91
CA GLN A 166 -0.58 -37.76 25.18
C GLN A 166 -0.25 -38.17 26.63
N GLN A 167 0.32 -37.28 27.45
CA GLN A 167 0.67 -37.60 28.85
C GLN A 167 -0.42 -37.25 29.88
N GLN A 168 -1.58 -36.73 29.46
CA GLN A 168 -2.71 -36.38 30.36
C GLN A 168 -3.88 -37.39 30.32
N GLN A 169 -3.67 -38.61 29.83
CA GLN A 169 -4.68 -39.68 29.83
C GLN A 169 -4.24 -40.94 30.59
N GLN A 170 -3.30 -40.81 31.52
CA GLN A 170 -2.97 -41.85 32.50
C GLN A 170 -2.86 -41.26 33.90
N HIS A 171 -4.02 -40.90 34.49
CA HIS A 171 -4.36 -41.04 35.90
C HIS A 171 -5.86 -40.82 36.10
#